data_AF-A0A497AIP2-F1
#
_entry.id   AF-A0A497AIP2-F1
#
_cell.length_a   1.000
_cell.length_b   1.000
_cell.length_c   1.000
_cell.angle_alpha   90.00
_cell.angle_beta   90.00
_cell.angle_gamma   90.00
#
_symmetry.space_group_name_H-M   'P 1'
#
loop_
_entity.id
_entity.type
_entity.pdbx_description
1 polymer ?
#
loop_
_entity_poly.entity_id
_entity_poly.type
_entity_poly.pdbx_seq_one_letter_code
_entity_poly.pdbx_strand_id
1 'polypeptide(L)'
;MFVNLHDELPGEIEDMVNHTGEVPYITPWNFPEDLESYAVLHALPICRIENDAFVPRYTVFSLTYFSRDLELLRRHFAALAKAEEIQDDPEYYPSLVWPPGHVDKQQYDESLYDLTAWAERGQLGWLDVTGADQPLRLGAGLQLPEMYRHIEGRRWKYLWEKGCIQPLRWY
;
A
#
# COMPACT_ATOMS: atom_id res chain seq x y z
N MET A 1 -0.54 4.18 0.16
CA MET A 1 0.68 4.66 -0.49
C MET A 1 1.86 4.40 0.42
N PHE A 2 2.87 3.71 -0.10
CA PHE A 2 4.13 3.41 0.57
C PHE A 2 5.24 4.17 -0.14
N VAL A 3 6.20 4.70 0.59
CA VAL A 3 7.29 5.49 0.00
C VAL A 3 8.60 4.81 0.36
N ASN A 4 9.25 4.20 -0.62
CA ASN A 4 10.59 3.64 -0.42
C ASN A 4 11.61 4.70 -0.74
N LEU A 5 12.33 5.13 0.28
CA LEU A 5 13.31 6.19 0.21
C LEU A 5 14.70 5.73 -0.24
N HIS A 6 14.93 4.43 -0.47
CA HIS A 6 16.24 3.86 -0.81
C HIS A 6 17.35 4.34 0.14
N ASP A 7 17.05 4.38 1.44
CA ASP A 7 17.91 4.92 2.50
C ASP A 7 18.27 6.41 2.38
N GLU A 8 17.62 7.16 1.47
CA GLU A 8 17.76 8.62 1.39
C GLU A 8 16.79 9.32 2.35
N LEU A 9 17.21 10.42 2.97
CA LEU A 9 16.29 11.33 3.64
C LEU A 9 15.90 12.43 2.65
N PRO A 10 14.64 12.49 2.17
CA PRO A 10 14.21 13.59 1.32
C PRO A 10 14.36 14.93 2.05
N GLY A 11 14.62 16.01 1.29
CA GLY A 11 14.64 17.36 1.87
C GLY A 11 13.23 17.91 2.06
N GLU A 12 12.25 17.31 1.38
CA GLU A 12 10.87 17.78 1.25
C GLU A 12 9.91 17.23 2.32
N ILE A 13 10.40 16.44 3.29
CA ILE A 13 9.57 15.70 4.26
C ILE A 13 8.99 16.55 5.39
N GLU A 14 9.26 17.86 5.45
CA GLU A 14 8.70 18.73 6.49
C GLU A 14 7.15 18.72 6.48
N ASP A 15 6.51 18.35 5.37
CA ASP A 15 5.05 18.44 5.18
C ASP A 15 4.31 17.10 5.06
N MET A 16 4.98 15.94 5.12
CA MET A 16 4.32 14.63 4.97
C MET A 16 4.13 13.90 6.31
N VAL A 17 3.05 14.20 7.02
CA VAL A 17 2.63 13.40 8.18
C VAL A 17 1.78 12.21 7.70
N ASN A 18 2.45 11.17 7.22
CA ASN A 18 1.84 9.86 7.02
C ASN A 18 2.76 8.82 7.64
N HIS A 19 2.31 8.16 8.71
CA HIS A 19 3.08 7.13 9.41
C HIS A 19 2.96 5.78 8.69
N THR A 20 3.17 5.78 7.37
CA THR A 20 3.11 4.56 6.56
C THR A 20 4.49 3.92 6.44
N GLY A 21 4.52 2.60 6.25
CA GLY A 21 5.75 1.88 5.93
C GLY A 21 6.31 2.27 4.55
N GLU A 22 7.54 1.85 4.32
CA GLU A 22 8.27 1.97 3.06
C GLU A 22 8.05 0.73 2.16
N VAL A 23 7.69 -0.40 2.78
CA VAL A 23 7.44 -1.67 2.10
C VAL A 23 5.93 -1.90 1.93
N PRO A 24 5.45 -2.13 0.69
CA PRO A 24 4.05 -2.45 0.46
C PRO A 24 3.69 -3.83 1.01
N TYR A 25 2.49 -3.93 1.56
CA TYR A 25 1.90 -5.20 2.02
C TYR A 25 0.44 -5.31 1.59
N ILE A 26 -0.02 -6.54 1.45
CA ILE A 26 -1.36 -6.87 0.99
C ILE A 26 -2.30 -6.98 2.19
N THR A 27 -3.51 -6.42 2.04
CA THR A 27 -4.57 -6.38 3.04
C THR A 27 -5.56 -7.54 2.77
N PRO A 28 -5.49 -8.68 3.49
CA PRO A 28 -6.16 -9.93 3.09
C PRO A 28 -7.68 -9.85 3.02
N TRP A 29 -8.29 -9.02 3.87
CA TRP A 29 -9.74 -8.80 3.92
C TRP A 29 -10.34 -8.25 2.61
N ASN A 30 -9.49 -7.75 1.71
CA ASN A 30 -9.89 -7.34 0.37
C ASN A 30 -10.06 -8.52 -0.61
N PHE A 31 -9.76 -9.77 -0.18
CA PHE A 31 -9.88 -10.98 -1.00
C PHE A 31 -10.77 -12.05 -0.36
N PRO A 32 -12.09 -11.80 -0.23
CA PRO A 32 -13.00 -12.82 0.25
C PRO A 32 -13.03 -14.01 -0.72
N GLU A 33 -13.10 -15.25 -0.19
CA GLU A 33 -12.96 -16.49 -0.98
C GLU A 33 -14.04 -16.66 -2.06
N ASP A 34 -15.21 -16.06 -1.87
CA ASP A 34 -16.34 -16.09 -2.79
C ASP A 34 -16.33 -14.93 -3.81
N LEU A 35 -15.30 -14.08 -3.79
CA LEU A 35 -15.18 -12.90 -4.62
C LEU A 35 -13.88 -12.85 -5.42
N GLU A 36 -14.02 -12.90 -6.75
CA GLU A 36 -12.91 -12.64 -7.66
C GLU A 36 -12.40 -11.19 -7.49
N SER A 37 -11.22 -11.08 -6.91
CA SER A 37 -10.58 -9.83 -6.51
C SER A 37 -9.07 -9.97 -6.63
N TYR A 38 -8.40 -8.84 -6.91
CA TYR A 38 -6.96 -8.78 -7.05
C TYR A 38 -6.46 -7.37 -6.70
N ALA A 39 -5.20 -7.25 -6.31
CA ALA A 39 -4.52 -5.98 -6.19
C ALA A 39 -3.58 -5.77 -7.38
N VAL A 40 -3.36 -4.50 -7.75
CA VAL A 40 -2.32 -4.11 -8.69
C VAL A 40 -1.29 -3.28 -7.95
N LEU A 41 -0.04 -3.73 -8.00
CA LEU A 41 1.11 -2.98 -7.53
C LEU A 41 1.55 -1.99 -8.62
N HIS A 42 1.60 -0.73 -8.24
CA HIS A 42 2.19 0.35 -9.02
C HIS A 42 3.48 0.79 -8.34
N ALA A 43 4.49 1.10 -9.15
CA ALA A 43 5.74 1.68 -8.71
C ALA A 43 6.03 2.92 -9.56
N LEU A 44 6.10 4.08 -8.91
CA LEU A 44 6.36 5.35 -9.56
C LEU A 44 7.73 5.86 -9.08
N PRO A 45 8.75 5.92 -9.94
CA PRO A 45 10.00 6.59 -9.60
C PRO A 45 9.75 8.10 -9.46
N ILE A 46 10.16 8.65 -8.33
CA ILE A 46 10.21 10.09 -8.13
C ILE A 46 11.64 10.56 -8.38
N CYS A 47 11.75 11.52 -9.29
CA CYS A 47 13.03 12.03 -9.76
C CYS A 47 13.14 13.52 -9.45
N ARG A 48 14.37 13.98 -9.29
CA ARG A 48 14.73 15.39 -9.37
C ARG A 48 15.28 15.70 -10.75
N ILE A 49 15.15 16.94 -11.19
CA ILE A 49 15.84 17.43 -12.39
C ILE A 49 17.18 18.02 -11.98
N GLU A 50 18.27 17.44 -12.48
CA GLU A 50 19.64 17.93 -12.27
C GLU A 50 20.37 17.95 -13.61
N ASN A 51 20.95 19.10 -13.99
CA ASN A 51 21.67 19.27 -15.26
C ASN A 51 20.91 18.74 -16.49
N ASP A 52 19.64 19.12 -16.63
CA ASP A 52 18.73 18.68 -17.71
C ASP A 52 18.50 17.16 -17.78
N ALA A 53 18.75 16.42 -16.70
CA ALA A 53 18.48 14.99 -16.58
C ALA A 53 17.57 14.67 -15.39
N PHE A 54 16.75 13.62 -15.52
CA PHE A 54 16.01 13.04 -14.40
C PHE A 54 16.92 12.13 -13.58
N VAL A 55 17.15 12.50 -12.32
CA VAL A 55 17.92 11.71 -11.35
C VAL A 55 16.93 11.07 -10.37
N PRO A 56 16.82 9.73 -10.34
CA PRO A 56 15.96 9.04 -9.37
C PRO A 56 16.35 9.36 -7.93
N ARG A 57 15.35 9.51 -7.06
CA ARG A 57 15.54 9.75 -5.62
C ARG A 57 14.91 8.65 -4.78
N TYR A 58 13.63 8.40 -5.02
CA TYR A 58 12.86 7.42 -4.27
C TYR A 58 11.77 6.81 -5.15
N THR A 59 11.15 5.73 -4.68
CA THR A 59 10.05 5.06 -5.38
C THR A 59 8.80 5.11 -4.53
N VAL A 60 7.71 5.61 -5.11
CA VAL A 60 6.38 5.54 -4.49
C VAL A 60 5.71 4.26 -4.96
N PHE A 61 5.37 3.40 -4.02
CA PHE A 61 4.57 2.21 -4.27
C PHE A 61 3.10 2.47 -3.90
N SER A 62 2.18 2.02 -4.73
CA SER A 62 0.74 2.02 -4.42
C SER A 62 0.12 0.69 -4.78
N LEU A 63 -0.86 0.27 -3.97
CA LEU A 63 -1.69 -0.89 -4.23
C LEU A 63 -3.10 -0.41 -4.53
N THR A 64 -3.63 -0.84 -5.67
CA THR A 64 -5.02 -0.58 -6.05
C THR A 64 -5.77 -1.91 -6.06
N TYR A 65 -6.84 -2.01 -5.27
CA TYR A 65 -7.64 -3.22 -5.17
C TYR A 65 -8.80 -3.17 -6.16
N PHE A 66 -8.98 -4.26 -6.90
CA PHE A 66 -10.04 -4.45 -7.88
C PHE A 66 -10.91 -5.64 -7.45
N SER A 67 -12.20 -5.50 -7.71
CA SER A 67 -13.18 -6.57 -7.53
C SER A 67 -14.09 -6.59 -8.74
N ARG A 68 -14.52 -7.79 -9.13
CA ARG A 68 -15.51 -7.98 -10.19
C ARG A 68 -16.93 -7.66 -9.75
N ASP A 69 -17.22 -7.78 -8.45
CA ASP A 69 -18.52 -7.49 -7.86
C ASP A 69 -18.38 -6.52 -6.68
N LEU A 70 -18.64 -5.25 -6.97
CA LEU A 70 -18.57 -4.18 -5.98
C LEU A 70 -19.66 -4.29 -4.90
N GLU A 71 -20.82 -4.86 -5.23
CA GLU A 71 -21.92 -4.97 -4.28
C GLU A 71 -21.63 -6.07 -3.26
N LEU A 72 -21.13 -7.22 -3.72
CA LEU A 72 -20.69 -8.30 -2.83
C LEU A 72 -19.52 -7.85 -1.95
N LEU A 73 -18.54 -7.14 -2.50
CA LEU A 73 -17.44 -6.56 -1.72
C LEU A 73 -17.95 -5.63 -0.61
N ARG A 74 -18.91 -4.74 -0.94
CA ARG A 74 -19.53 -3.85 0.06
C ARG A 74 -20.27 -4.60 1.14
N ARG A 75 -20.94 -5.71 0.79
CA ARG A 75 -21.63 -6.57 1.78
C ARG A 75 -20.63 -7.26 2.70
N HIS A 76 -19.51 -7.75 2.17
CA HIS A 76 -18.42 -8.30 2.98
C HIS A 76 -17.88 -7.26 3.96
N PHE A 77 -17.55 -6.06 3.48
CA PHE A 77 -17.11 -4.98 4.37
C PHE A 77 -18.17 -4.62 5.40
N ALA A 78 -19.44 -4.50 5.02
CA ALA A 78 -20.52 -4.22 5.95
C ALA A 78 -20.79 -5.36 6.95
N ALA A 79 -20.52 -6.61 6.57
CA ALA A 79 -20.63 -7.77 7.44
C ALA A 79 -19.47 -7.80 8.43
N LEU A 80 -18.23 -7.61 7.98
CA LEU A 80 -17.06 -7.46 8.84
C LEU A 80 -17.29 -6.32 9.86
N ALA A 81 -17.78 -5.16 9.39
CA ALA A 81 -18.06 -3.99 10.24
C ALA A 81 -19.05 -4.27 11.36
N LYS A 82 -19.91 -5.26 11.16
CA LYS A 82 -20.96 -5.67 12.10
C LYS A 82 -20.58 -6.88 12.94
N ALA A 83 -19.76 -7.78 12.38
CA ALA A 83 -19.40 -9.06 12.99
C ALA A 83 -18.34 -8.91 14.06
N GLU A 84 -17.46 -7.94 13.91
CA GLU A 84 -16.43 -7.63 14.89
C GLU A 84 -16.73 -6.24 15.47
N GLU A 85 -16.55 -6.11 16.79
CA GLU A 85 -16.25 -4.83 17.42
C GLU A 85 -14.89 -4.37 16.89
N ILE A 86 -14.84 -3.95 15.62
CA ILE A 86 -13.60 -3.51 14.97
C ILE A 86 -13.25 -2.10 15.41
N GLN A 87 -13.21 -1.89 16.72
CA GLN A 87 -12.58 -0.74 17.34
C GLN A 87 -11.09 -0.98 17.59
N ASP A 88 -10.62 -2.22 17.51
CA ASP A 88 -9.25 -2.61 17.87
C ASP A 88 -8.39 -3.15 16.71
N ASP A 89 -8.91 -3.32 15.49
CA ASP A 89 -8.08 -3.69 14.33
C ASP A 89 -7.51 -2.46 13.60
N PRO A 90 -6.21 -2.15 13.76
CA PRO A 90 -5.57 -1.02 13.11
C PRO A 90 -5.52 -1.11 11.58
N GLU A 91 -5.85 -2.24 10.95
CA GLU A 91 -5.87 -2.39 9.48
C GLU A 91 -7.27 -2.22 8.86
N TYR A 92 -8.32 -2.30 9.66
CA TYR A 92 -9.68 -2.44 9.15
C TYR A 92 -10.35 -1.13 8.69
N TYR A 93 -9.95 0.03 9.20
CA TYR A 93 -10.78 1.24 9.03
C TYR A 93 -10.70 1.88 7.63
N PRO A 94 -11.81 1.91 6.85
CA PRO A 94 -11.97 2.86 5.76
C PRO A 94 -12.47 4.18 6.38
N SER A 95 -11.51 4.95 6.92
CA SER A 95 -11.61 6.33 7.42
C SER A 95 -12.14 6.64 8.85
N LEU A 96 -11.29 7.44 9.53
CA LEU A 96 -11.51 8.45 10.59
C LEU A 96 -11.69 8.02 12.06
N VAL A 97 -10.59 8.21 12.81
CA VAL A 97 -10.44 8.47 14.26
C VAL A 97 -9.94 7.29 15.10
N TRP A 98 -8.63 7.27 15.40
CA TRP A 98 -8.11 6.67 16.63
C TRP A 98 -7.70 7.78 17.62
N PRO A 99 -7.93 7.61 18.94
CA PRO A 99 -7.40 8.53 19.94
C PRO A 99 -5.87 8.43 20.07
N PRO A 100 -5.16 9.54 20.33
CA PRO A 100 -3.72 9.53 20.54
C PRO A 100 -3.39 8.77 21.84
N GLY A 101 -2.56 7.73 21.75
CA GLY A 101 -2.07 6.98 22.91
C GLY A 101 -1.94 5.47 22.73
N HIS A 102 -2.44 4.88 21.64
CA HIS A 102 -2.26 3.45 21.33
C HIS A 102 -1.12 3.24 20.35
N VAL A 103 0.11 3.34 20.86
CA VAL A 103 1.28 2.77 20.19
C VAL A 103 1.83 1.76 21.15
N ASP A 104 1.54 0.47 20.96
CA ASP A 104 2.58 -0.56 20.85
C ASP A 104 2.03 -1.98 20.63
N LYS A 105 2.89 -2.80 20.00
CA LYS A 105 2.91 -4.27 19.87
C LYS A 105 2.23 -4.88 18.65
N GLN A 106 2.89 -4.73 17.52
CA GLN A 106 2.59 -5.48 16.31
C GLN A 106 3.56 -6.65 16.18
N GLN A 107 3.09 -7.86 16.48
CA GLN A 107 3.61 -9.04 15.79
C GLN A 107 2.92 -9.05 14.43
N TYR A 108 3.71 -8.86 13.37
CA TYR A 108 3.22 -8.84 12.01
C TYR A 108 3.21 -10.26 11.47
N ASP A 109 2.17 -10.59 10.71
CA ASP A 109 2.27 -11.71 9.79
C ASP A 109 3.14 -11.28 8.62
N GLU A 110 4.38 -11.77 8.61
CA GLU A 110 5.35 -11.57 7.55
C GLU A 110 4.81 -11.98 6.16
N SER A 111 3.81 -12.87 6.12
CA SER A 111 3.16 -13.29 4.88
C SER A 111 2.42 -12.15 4.15
N LEU A 112 2.05 -11.07 4.86
CA LEU A 112 1.42 -9.89 4.26
C LEU A 112 2.39 -9.11 3.36
N TYR A 113 3.68 -9.16 3.68
CA TYR A 113 4.75 -8.50 2.94
C TYR A 113 5.33 -9.39 1.82
N ASP A 114 4.96 -10.67 1.77
CA ASP A 114 5.38 -11.61 0.73
C ASP A 114 4.58 -11.41 -0.56
N LEU A 115 4.90 -10.34 -1.30
CA LEU A 115 4.27 -10.01 -2.58
C LEU A 115 4.42 -11.14 -3.61
N THR A 116 5.46 -11.96 -3.50
CA THR A 116 5.67 -13.09 -4.42
C THR A 116 4.57 -14.14 -4.20
N ALA A 117 4.31 -14.51 -2.95
CA ALA A 117 3.23 -15.44 -2.62
C ALA A 117 1.86 -14.95 -3.10
N TRP A 118 1.58 -13.64 -2.99
CA TRP A 118 0.32 -13.06 -3.49
C TRP A 118 0.20 -13.09 -5.02
N ALA A 119 1.30 -12.85 -5.73
CA ALA A 119 1.32 -12.96 -7.19
C ALA A 119 1.18 -14.41 -7.66
N GLU A 120 1.81 -15.37 -6.98
CA GLU A 120 1.66 -16.80 -7.26
C GLU A 120 0.22 -17.29 -7.10
N ARG A 121 -0.52 -16.73 -6.14
CA ARG A 121 -1.97 -16.99 -5.95
C ARG A 121 -2.85 -16.31 -7.00
N GLY A 122 -2.31 -15.45 -7.86
CA GLY A 122 -3.07 -14.65 -8.82
C GLY A 122 -3.84 -13.49 -8.18
N GLN A 123 -3.53 -13.13 -6.93
CA GLN A 123 -4.17 -12.06 -6.18
C GLN A 123 -3.40 -10.75 -6.24
N LEU A 124 -2.19 -10.75 -6.81
CA LEU A 124 -1.39 -9.56 -7.08
C LEU A 124 -0.95 -9.53 -8.54
N GLY A 125 -1.23 -8.41 -9.22
CA GLY A 125 -0.74 -8.10 -10.54
C GLY A 125 0.15 -6.86 -10.55
N TRP A 126 0.80 -6.61 -11.69
CA TRP A 126 1.62 -5.43 -11.94
C TRP A 126 1.55 -5.01 -13.41
N LEU A 127 1.86 -3.75 -13.70
CA LEU A 127 2.02 -3.29 -15.08
C LEU A 127 3.44 -3.61 -15.57
N ASP A 128 3.54 -4.27 -16.72
CA ASP A 128 4.82 -4.54 -17.36
C ASP A 128 5.33 -3.31 -18.12
N VAL A 129 6.08 -2.46 -17.43
CA VAL A 129 6.64 -1.22 -17.96
C VAL A 129 7.70 -1.42 -19.06
N THR A 130 8.11 -2.67 -19.32
CA THR A 130 9.05 -2.97 -20.41
C THR A 130 8.36 -3.13 -21.76
N GLY A 131 7.04 -3.40 -21.75
CA GLY A 131 6.22 -3.49 -22.95
C GLY A 131 5.70 -2.13 -23.41
N ALA A 132 5.59 -1.93 -24.72
CA ALA A 132 5.08 -0.67 -25.30
C ALA A 132 3.67 -0.31 -24.80
N ASP A 133 2.81 -1.31 -24.64
CA ASP A 133 1.41 -1.14 -24.20
C ASP A 133 1.23 -1.30 -22.68
N GLN A 134 2.33 -1.49 -21.94
CA GLN A 134 2.34 -1.66 -20.49
C GLN A 134 1.28 -2.66 -19.98
N PRO A 135 1.25 -3.90 -20.51
CA PRO A 135 0.16 -4.82 -20.23
C PRO A 135 0.12 -5.17 -18.74
N LEU A 136 -1.11 -5.28 -18.21
CA LEU A 136 -1.34 -5.83 -16.88
C LEU A 136 -0.96 -7.31 -16.87
N ARG A 137 -0.01 -7.67 -16.01
CA ARG A 137 0.34 -9.05 -15.69
C ARG A 137 -0.44 -9.45 -14.46
N LEU A 138 -1.40 -10.36 -14.63
CA LEU A 138 -2.25 -10.90 -13.57
C LEU A 138 -2.60 -12.37 -13.89
N GLY A 139 -2.63 -13.23 -12.87
CA GLY A 139 -2.91 -14.66 -13.00
C GLY A 139 -2.09 -15.51 -12.04
N ALA A 140 -2.58 -16.73 -11.75
CA ALA A 140 -1.88 -17.66 -10.86
C ALA A 140 -0.57 -18.17 -11.46
N GLY A 141 0.43 -18.42 -10.61
CA GLY A 141 1.76 -18.88 -11.00
C GLY A 141 2.63 -17.82 -11.66
N LEU A 142 2.21 -16.55 -11.63
CA LEU A 142 3.01 -15.45 -12.14
C LEU A 142 4.23 -15.19 -11.24
N GLN A 143 5.37 -15.00 -11.88
CA GLN A 143 6.58 -14.55 -11.19
C GLN A 143 6.66 -13.04 -11.20
N LEU A 144 6.65 -12.45 -10.01
CA LEU A 144 6.87 -11.03 -9.81
C LEU A 144 8.24 -10.62 -10.41
N PRO A 145 8.40 -9.45 -11.04
CA PRO A 145 9.70 -8.91 -11.43
C PRO A 145 10.64 -8.77 -10.24
N GLU A 146 11.94 -8.93 -10.46
CA GLU A 146 12.98 -8.86 -9.40
C GLU A 146 12.87 -7.59 -8.56
N MET A 147 12.63 -6.44 -9.20
CA MET A 147 12.45 -5.12 -8.57
C MET A 147 11.31 -5.06 -7.53
N TYR A 148 10.40 -6.03 -7.51
CA TYR A 148 9.28 -6.08 -6.57
C TYR A 148 9.40 -7.22 -5.54
N ARG A 149 10.35 -8.16 -5.69
CA ARG A 149 10.48 -9.33 -4.80
C ARG A 149 11.10 -9.00 -3.45
N HIS A 150 12.02 -8.03 -3.44
CA HIS A 150 12.86 -7.71 -2.30
C HIS A 150 12.84 -6.21 -2.01
N ILE A 151 11.63 -5.64 -1.90
CA ILE A 151 11.48 -4.25 -1.50
C ILE A 151 11.89 -4.15 -0.02
N GLU A 152 13.02 -3.51 0.24
CA GLU A 152 13.54 -3.25 1.57
C GLU A 152 13.01 -1.93 2.12
N GLY A 153 13.05 -1.77 3.45
CA GLY A 153 12.62 -0.56 4.13
C GLY A 153 11.85 -0.84 5.43
N ARG A 154 11.42 0.22 6.08
CA ARG A 154 10.62 0.18 7.30
C ARG A 154 9.25 -0.41 7.03
N ARG A 155 8.89 -1.41 7.83
CA ARG A 155 7.57 -2.07 7.78
C ARG A 155 6.69 -1.48 8.87
N TRP A 156 5.79 -0.58 8.50
CA TRP A 156 4.77 0.00 9.37
C TRP A 156 3.38 -0.15 8.75
N LYS A 157 2.35 -0.25 9.60
CA LYS A 157 0.95 -0.18 9.18
C LYS A 157 0.65 1.16 8.51
N TYR A 158 -0.48 1.19 7.81
CA TYR A 158 -1.17 2.45 7.57
C TYR A 158 -1.68 3.05 8.88
N LEU A 159 -0.91 3.95 9.49
CA LEU A 159 -1.44 4.82 10.53
C LEU A 159 -2.08 6.04 9.89
N TRP A 160 -3.40 6.00 9.76
CA TRP A 160 -4.20 7.16 9.38
C TRP A 160 -4.49 8.01 10.63
N GLU A 161 -3.62 8.98 10.91
CA GLU A 161 -3.94 10.01 11.89
C GLU A 161 -4.80 11.11 11.26
N LYS A 162 -5.74 11.67 12.02
CA LYS A 162 -6.46 12.86 11.57
C LYS A 162 -5.48 14.02 11.52
N GLY A 163 -4.93 14.30 10.35
CA GLY A 163 -4.21 15.54 10.09
C GLY A 163 -5.13 16.73 10.40
N CYS A 164 -4.78 17.51 11.42
CA CYS A 164 -5.27 18.87 11.47
C CYS A 164 -4.52 19.59 10.34
N ILE A 165 -5.21 19.97 9.26
CA ILE A 165 -4.68 21.00 8.36
C ILE A 165 -4.53 22.23 9.25
N GLN A 166 -3.34 22.48 9.78
CA GLN A 166 -3.09 23.75 10.41
C GLN A 166 -3.21 24.79 9.28
N PRO A 167 -4.10 25.79 9.40
CA PRO A 167 -4.12 26.86 8.43
C PRO A 167 -2.71 27.47 8.41
N LEU A 168 -2.11 27.54 7.22
CA LEU A 168 -0.85 28.22 6.96
C LEU A 168 -0.85 29.56 7.71
N ARG A 169 -0.08 29.65 8.80
CA ARG A 169 0.21 30.93 9.44
C ARG A 169 1.36 31.54 8.66
N TRP A 170 1.01 32.45 7.75
CA TRP A 170 1.95 33.40 7.21
C TRP A 170 2.43 34.29 8.37
N TYR A 171 3.71 34.18 8.72
CA TYR A 171 4.43 35.14 9.56
C TYR A 171 5.41 35.92 8.68
#